data_AF-A0A7K1RKL2-F1
#
_entry.id   AF-A0A7K1RKL2-F1
#
_cell.length_a   1.000
_cell.length_b   1.000
_cell.length_c   1.000
_cell.angle_alpha   90.00
_cell.angle_beta   90.00
_cell.angle_gamma   90.00
#
_symmetry.space_group_name_H-M   'P 1'
#
loop_
_entity.id
_entity.type
_entity.pdbx_description
1 polymer ?
#
loop_
_entity_poly.entity_id
_entity_poly.type
_entity_poly.pdbx_seq_one_letter_code
_entity_poly.pdbx_strand_id
1 'polypeptide(L)'
;MTANSEGILDSISGLGITVRDGVLHLASLLRLPEAPGLFCVALVAVLVIVSTFFGLSVREKSALLRRVTRFVKRYPDAVSLRQNVDEISREMEGWKGTSAKHLRETWTEFRETTLDPKSEGGSIQNAVRPSMFFNLEDMGFGVAGWRFWPGLFVSIGLAATFLGLIAALQETGESLKAGGDPAIVMTALTQLLTVASAKFIMSLTGLLCSIFFTVILRISTRILDEAIRTLAHEIERRMQFVSLEDIAEQQLNAIIAQREHSEKLNRDLIAAISEPLQKAVGSSAQQVGEMVKGLAGSLTDGLVAAMTITSDRLDAASGKLAGLATDLSEAAERFAAAAESTAIGLDGASKRLEIVSDNLSKAGNGLASAAEPIAIAAERTAETTQQIATASIEMVDSARTALASEKDVVINAANVIRDQIKSFEARALAYDGQLEKAFRSFSEEITRSISEVENHSNNVHGQYADALATLQSVIENAKTFQPESARPIA
;
A
#
# COMPACT_ATOMS: atom_id res chain seq x y z
N MET A 1 -5.91 -42.59 -47.98
CA MET A 1 -5.51 -41.57 -46.98
C MET A 1 -4.40 -40.63 -47.47
N THR A 2 -4.00 -40.71 -48.76
CA THR A 2 -2.89 -39.94 -49.37
C THR A 2 -3.34 -38.75 -50.22
N ALA A 3 -4.61 -38.67 -50.62
CA ALA A 3 -5.12 -37.56 -51.44
C ALA A 3 -5.43 -36.27 -50.65
N ASN A 4 -5.64 -36.37 -49.33
CA ASN A 4 -5.96 -35.22 -48.48
C ASN A 4 -4.70 -34.45 -48.01
N SER A 5 -3.51 -35.06 -48.11
CA SER A 5 -2.24 -34.40 -47.78
C SER A 5 -1.73 -33.48 -48.90
N GLU A 6 -2.01 -33.80 -50.17
CA GLU A 6 -1.62 -32.95 -51.31
C GLU A 6 -2.40 -31.62 -51.33
N GLY A 7 -3.72 -31.66 -51.10
CA GLY A 7 -4.53 -30.43 -51.05
C GLY A 7 -4.19 -29.48 -49.89
N ILE A 8 -3.72 -30.02 -48.76
CA ILE A 8 -3.23 -29.22 -47.63
C ILE A 8 -1.87 -28.59 -47.96
N LEU A 9 -0.96 -29.34 -48.61
CA LEU A 9 0.34 -28.83 -49.05
C LEU A 9 0.20 -27.73 -50.11
N ASP A 10 -0.75 -27.86 -51.05
CA ASP A 10 -1.06 -26.83 -52.05
C ASP A 10 -1.71 -25.58 -51.44
N SER A 11 -2.55 -25.76 -50.41
CA SER A 11 -3.14 -24.63 -49.68
C SER A 11 -2.08 -23.88 -48.86
N ILE A 12 -1.15 -24.61 -48.23
CA ILE A 12 -0.03 -24.04 -47.48
C ILE A 12 0.96 -23.33 -48.42
N SER A 13 1.24 -23.91 -49.59
CA SER A 13 2.13 -23.30 -50.58
C SER A 13 1.52 -22.04 -51.20
N GLY A 14 0.22 -22.04 -51.52
CA GLY A 14 -0.52 -20.87 -51.99
C GLY A 14 -0.57 -19.74 -50.96
N LEU A 15 -0.76 -20.08 -49.68
CA LEU A 15 -0.71 -19.13 -48.57
C LEU A 15 0.70 -18.55 -48.41
N GLY A 16 1.74 -19.38 -48.54
CA GLY A 16 3.13 -18.94 -48.52
C GLY A 16 3.49 -17.97 -49.64
N ILE A 17 3.02 -18.23 -50.87
CA ILE A 17 3.25 -17.34 -52.03
C ILE A 17 2.50 -16.00 -51.83
N THR A 18 1.27 -16.03 -51.33
CA THR A 18 0.48 -14.81 -51.07
C THR A 18 1.15 -13.93 -50.02
N VAL A 19 1.64 -14.52 -48.92
CA VAL A 19 2.38 -13.80 -47.87
C VAL A 19 3.67 -13.22 -48.42
N ARG A 20 4.43 -14.01 -49.21
CA ARG A 20 5.64 -13.53 -49.89
C ARG A 20 5.32 -12.31 -50.75
N ASP A 21 4.35 -12.40 -51.64
CA ASP A 21 4.02 -11.34 -52.60
C ASP A 21 3.49 -10.08 -51.87
N GLY A 22 2.78 -10.24 -50.75
CA GLY A 22 2.39 -9.12 -49.88
C GLY A 22 3.60 -8.40 -49.25
N VAL A 23 4.57 -9.15 -48.73
CA VAL A 23 5.83 -8.58 -48.19
C VAL A 23 6.63 -7.88 -49.30
N LEU A 24 6.69 -8.47 -50.49
CA LEU A 24 7.37 -7.87 -51.64
C LEU A 24 6.68 -6.60 -52.14
N HIS A 25 5.35 -6.55 -52.09
CA HIS A 25 4.61 -5.34 -52.41
C HIS A 25 4.93 -4.20 -51.42
N LEU A 26 4.94 -4.49 -50.11
CA LEU A 26 5.38 -3.55 -49.08
C LEU A 26 6.83 -3.10 -49.26
N ALA A 27 7.74 -4.03 -49.59
CA ALA A 27 9.13 -3.74 -49.87
C ALA A 27 9.29 -2.86 -51.12
N SER A 28 8.48 -3.07 -52.15
CA SER A 28 8.51 -2.30 -53.40
C SER A 28 8.12 -0.83 -53.20
N LEU A 29 7.26 -0.51 -52.22
CA LEU A 29 6.95 0.87 -51.83
C LEU A 29 8.18 1.63 -51.34
N LEU A 30 9.13 0.92 -50.75
CA LEU A 30 10.40 1.46 -50.27
C LEU A 30 11.46 1.57 -51.39
N ARG A 31 11.17 1.19 -52.64
CA ARG A 31 12.13 1.24 -53.75
C ARG A 31 12.41 2.66 -54.24
N LEU A 32 11.46 3.59 -54.07
CA LEU A 32 11.62 4.97 -54.55
C LEU A 32 12.85 5.65 -53.91
N PRO A 33 13.62 6.45 -54.67
CA PRO A 33 14.81 7.13 -54.15
C PRO A 33 14.49 8.09 -52.99
N GLU A 34 13.28 8.64 -52.97
CA GLU A 34 12.77 9.54 -51.92
C GLU A 34 12.20 8.80 -50.69
N ALA A 35 11.99 7.48 -50.79
CA ALA A 35 11.29 6.71 -49.76
C ALA A 35 11.94 6.77 -48.37
N PRO A 36 13.28 6.68 -48.19
CA PRO A 36 13.89 6.81 -46.88
C PRO A 36 13.61 8.17 -46.22
N GLY A 37 13.66 9.26 -47.00
CA GLY A 37 13.40 10.60 -46.50
C GLY A 37 11.95 10.80 -46.08
N LEU A 38 11.00 10.41 -46.95
CA LEU A 38 9.57 10.47 -46.66
C LEU A 38 9.19 9.63 -45.43
N PHE A 39 9.78 8.43 -45.29
CA PHE A 39 9.59 7.59 -44.12
C PHE A 39 10.06 8.28 -42.83
N CYS A 40 11.26 8.88 -42.85
CA CYS A 40 11.79 9.59 -41.69
C CYS A 40 10.88 10.77 -41.29
N VAL A 41 10.41 11.55 -42.27
CA VAL A 41 9.48 12.66 -42.04
C VAL A 41 8.16 12.17 -41.46
N ALA A 42 7.60 11.09 -42.02
CA ALA A 42 6.37 10.48 -41.52
C ALA A 42 6.53 9.98 -40.08
N LEU A 43 7.65 9.32 -39.76
CA LEU A 43 7.92 8.80 -38.42
C LEU A 43 8.09 9.93 -37.40
N VAL A 44 8.77 11.02 -37.77
CA VAL A 44 8.89 12.22 -36.95
C VAL A 44 7.53 12.92 -36.77
N ALA A 45 6.70 12.98 -37.82
CA ALA A 45 5.35 13.53 -37.70
C ALA A 45 4.50 12.72 -36.71
N VAL A 46 4.56 11.38 -36.76
CA VAL A 46 3.91 10.50 -35.79
C VAL A 46 4.46 10.76 -34.38
N LEU A 47 5.79 10.88 -34.22
CA LEU A 47 6.40 11.23 -32.93
C LEU A 47 5.86 12.54 -32.38
N VAL A 48 5.75 13.59 -33.19
CA VAL A 48 5.22 14.89 -32.76
C VAL A 48 3.76 14.79 -32.36
N ILE A 49 2.92 14.09 -33.12
CA ILE A 49 1.50 13.89 -32.80
C ILE A 49 1.35 13.14 -31.46
N VAL A 50 2.03 12.01 -31.32
CA VAL A 50 2.00 11.15 -30.13
C VAL A 50 2.53 11.91 -28.91
N SER A 51 3.65 12.62 -29.06
CA SER A 51 4.24 13.44 -27.99
C SER A 51 3.34 14.61 -27.58
N THR A 52 2.66 15.24 -28.54
CA THR A 52 1.73 16.34 -28.27
C THR A 52 0.51 15.86 -27.51
N PHE A 53 -0.12 14.76 -27.96
CA PHE A 53 -1.27 14.18 -27.27
C PHE A 53 -0.92 13.72 -25.85
N PHE A 54 0.22 13.04 -25.69
CA PHE A 54 0.74 12.64 -24.39
C PHE A 54 0.99 13.84 -23.49
N GLY A 55 1.68 14.87 -24.01
CA GLY A 55 1.98 16.10 -23.28
C GLY A 55 0.71 16.85 -22.85
N LEU A 56 -0.31 16.92 -23.70
CA LEU A 56 -1.61 17.53 -23.36
C LEU A 56 -2.30 16.75 -22.23
N SER A 57 -2.34 15.42 -22.31
CA SER A 57 -2.91 14.58 -21.25
C SER A 57 -2.18 14.74 -19.91
N VAL A 58 -0.84 14.80 -19.93
CA VAL A 58 -0.02 15.02 -18.74
C VAL A 58 -0.26 16.41 -18.15
N ARG A 59 -0.37 17.45 -19.01
CA ARG A 59 -0.64 18.82 -18.58
C ARG A 59 -2.02 18.96 -17.95
N GLU A 60 -3.04 18.32 -18.51
CA GLU A 60 -4.39 18.29 -17.95
C GLU A 60 -4.37 17.66 -16.54
N LYS A 61 -3.85 16.43 -16.41
CA LYS A 61 -3.72 15.72 -15.13
C LYS A 61 -2.93 16.54 -14.10
N SER A 62 -1.77 17.07 -14.49
CA SER A 62 -0.93 17.90 -13.60
C SER A 62 -1.64 19.18 -13.18
N ALA A 63 -2.40 19.81 -14.07
CA ALA A 63 -3.15 21.02 -13.77
C ALA A 63 -4.28 20.74 -12.76
N LEU A 64 -4.99 19.63 -12.92
CA LEU A 64 -6.02 19.17 -11.98
C LEU A 64 -5.43 18.93 -10.59
N LEU A 65 -4.34 18.16 -10.49
CA LEU A 65 -3.66 17.90 -9.21
C LEU A 65 -3.22 19.21 -8.55
N ARG A 66 -2.52 20.10 -9.28
CA ARG A 66 -2.10 21.40 -8.76
C ARG A 66 -3.27 22.32 -8.39
N ARG A 67 -4.43 22.15 -9.02
CA ARG A 67 -5.65 22.90 -8.67
C ARG A 67 -6.18 22.42 -7.31
N VAL A 68 -6.31 21.11 -7.10
CA VAL A 68 -6.68 20.55 -5.78
C VAL A 68 -5.66 20.95 -4.72
N THR A 69 -4.37 20.81 -4.99
CA THR A 69 -3.31 21.22 -4.05
C THR A 69 -3.45 22.68 -3.65
N ARG A 70 -3.77 23.58 -4.59
CA ARG A 70 -4.02 24.99 -4.27
C ARG A 70 -5.26 25.21 -3.41
N PHE A 71 -6.33 24.46 -3.65
CA PHE A 71 -7.53 24.50 -2.80
C PHE A 71 -7.24 24.01 -1.39
N VAL A 72 -6.55 22.87 -1.23
CA VAL A 72 -6.12 22.35 0.07
C VAL A 72 -5.21 23.36 0.79
N LYS A 73 -4.29 24.01 0.06
CA LYS A 73 -3.41 25.05 0.61
C LYS A 73 -4.15 26.28 1.13
N ARG A 74 -5.34 26.60 0.62
CA ARG A 74 -6.15 27.74 1.04
C ARG A 74 -6.60 27.63 2.50
N TYR A 75 -6.71 26.40 3.02
CA TYR A 75 -7.09 26.12 4.40
C TYR A 75 -5.84 25.65 5.16
N PRO A 76 -5.16 26.52 5.93
CA PRO A 76 -3.89 26.18 6.57
C PRO A 76 -4.04 25.22 7.75
N ASP A 77 -5.18 25.26 8.45
CA ASP A 77 -5.40 24.54 9.71
C ASP A 77 -6.34 23.34 9.55
N ALA A 78 -6.18 22.34 10.40
CA ALA A 78 -7.01 21.12 10.39
C ALA A 78 -8.51 21.42 10.60
N VAL A 79 -8.83 22.42 11.43
CA VAL A 79 -10.22 22.85 11.69
C VAL A 79 -10.82 23.55 10.45
N SER A 80 -10.04 24.43 9.83
CA SER A 80 -10.43 25.14 8.60
C SER A 80 -10.62 24.18 7.43
N LEU A 81 -9.78 23.15 7.33
CA LEU A 81 -9.92 22.09 6.33
C LEU A 81 -11.19 21.26 6.58
N ARG A 82 -11.49 20.91 7.83
CA ARG A 82 -12.72 20.17 8.21
C ARG A 82 -13.97 20.90 7.76
N GLN A 83 -14.09 22.18 8.09
CA GLN A 83 -15.28 22.98 7.79
C GLN A 83 -15.53 23.17 6.29
N ASN A 84 -14.47 23.09 5.46
CA ASN A 84 -14.53 23.37 4.04
C ASN A 84 -14.21 22.15 3.16
N VAL A 85 -14.08 20.96 3.74
CA VAL A 85 -13.78 19.72 2.98
C VAL A 85 -14.92 19.37 2.00
N ASP A 86 -16.16 19.70 2.36
CA ASP A 86 -17.33 19.57 1.49
C ASP A 86 -17.35 20.62 0.38
N GLU A 87 -16.73 21.79 0.58
CA GLU A 87 -16.54 22.79 -0.49
C GLU A 87 -15.53 22.29 -1.53
N ILE A 88 -14.42 21.69 -1.07
CA ILE A 88 -13.43 21.06 -1.95
C ILE A 88 -14.10 19.95 -2.78
N SER A 89 -14.89 19.10 -2.12
CA SER A 89 -15.62 18.00 -2.78
C SER A 89 -16.60 18.52 -3.84
N ARG A 90 -17.39 19.56 -3.54
CA ARG A 90 -18.32 20.20 -4.49
C ARG A 90 -17.62 20.87 -5.67
N GLU A 91 -16.50 21.54 -5.45
CA GLU A 91 -15.70 22.10 -6.55
C GLU A 91 -15.21 21.02 -7.52
N MET A 92 -14.80 19.85 -7.00
CA MET A 92 -14.36 18.73 -7.84
C MET A 92 -15.50 18.06 -8.62
N GLU A 93 -16.73 18.08 -8.11
CA GLU A 93 -17.92 17.63 -8.86
C GLU A 93 -18.19 18.48 -10.10
N GLY A 94 -17.86 19.78 -10.04
CA GLY A 94 -18.01 20.70 -11.18
C GLY A 94 -17.01 20.48 -12.32
N TRP A 95 -15.98 19.65 -12.12
CA TRP A 95 -14.93 19.44 -13.11
C TRP A 95 -15.30 18.34 -14.10
N LYS A 96 -15.17 18.64 -15.40
CA LYS A 96 -15.47 17.73 -16.50
C LYS A 96 -14.22 16.99 -16.96
N GLY A 97 -14.40 15.73 -17.38
CA GLY A 97 -13.34 14.88 -17.94
C GLY A 97 -13.12 13.59 -17.16
N THR A 98 -12.59 12.58 -17.84
CA THR A 98 -12.32 11.26 -17.23
C THR A 98 -11.29 11.35 -16.11
N SER A 99 -10.23 12.16 -16.27
CA SER A 99 -9.22 12.35 -15.22
C SER A 99 -9.79 13.06 -13.99
N ALA A 100 -10.70 14.01 -14.17
CA ALA A 100 -11.40 14.66 -13.06
C ALA A 100 -12.34 13.68 -12.33
N LYS A 101 -12.98 12.76 -13.07
CA LYS A 101 -13.82 11.70 -12.49
C LYS A 101 -13.00 10.78 -11.57
N HIS A 102 -11.88 10.24 -12.05
CA HIS A 102 -11.02 9.37 -11.22
C HIS A 102 -10.50 10.10 -9.98
N LEU A 103 -10.04 11.35 -10.12
CA LEU A 103 -9.61 12.16 -8.98
C LEU A 103 -10.72 12.34 -7.93
N ARG A 104 -11.97 12.52 -8.37
CA ARG A 104 -13.13 12.63 -7.48
C ARG A 104 -13.48 11.29 -6.80
N GLU A 105 -13.39 10.18 -7.52
CA GLU A 105 -13.57 8.83 -6.94
C GLU A 105 -12.51 8.58 -5.85
N THR A 106 -11.23 8.79 -6.15
CA THR A 106 -10.14 8.67 -5.17
C THR A 106 -10.33 9.61 -3.98
N TRP A 107 -10.77 10.84 -4.21
CA TRP A 107 -11.07 11.77 -3.12
C TRP A 107 -12.22 11.28 -2.23
N THR A 108 -13.23 10.66 -2.83
CA THR A 108 -14.39 10.11 -2.10
C THR A 108 -13.97 8.91 -1.25
N GLU A 109 -13.20 7.97 -1.81
CA GLU A 109 -12.64 6.83 -1.07
C GLU A 109 -11.74 7.27 0.07
N PHE A 110 -10.85 8.25 -0.18
CA PHE A 110 -10.04 8.85 0.88
C PHE A 110 -10.93 9.44 1.98
N ARG A 111 -12.00 10.14 1.60
CA ARG A 111 -12.93 10.74 2.56
C ARG A 111 -13.65 9.73 3.44
N GLU A 112 -13.98 8.56 2.92
CA GLU A 112 -14.60 7.49 3.71
C GLU A 112 -13.68 7.02 4.87
N THR A 113 -12.36 7.24 4.75
CA THR A 113 -11.38 6.89 5.78
C THR A 113 -11.03 8.03 6.75
N THR A 114 -11.63 9.21 6.57
CA THR A 114 -11.45 10.33 7.49
C THR A 114 -12.42 10.21 8.66
N LEU A 115 -11.87 10.33 9.87
CA LEU A 115 -12.62 10.29 11.11
C LEU A 115 -12.96 11.71 11.53
N ASP A 116 -14.26 11.96 11.71
CA ASP A 116 -14.73 13.20 12.31
C ASP A 116 -14.48 13.17 13.82
N PRO A 117 -13.77 14.17 14.38
CA PRO A 117 -13.57 14.23 15.81
C PRO A 117 -14.90 14.52 16.52
N LYS A 118 -15.13 13.83 17.65
CA LYS A 118 -16.35 13.94 18.48
C LYS A 118 -16.51 15.29 19.20
N SER A 119 -15.51 16.17 19.14
CA SER A 119 -15.49 17.50 19.76
C SER A 119 -15.58 18.60 18.69
N GLU A 120 -16.34 19.68 18.98
CA GLU A 120 -16.48 20.86 18.10
C GLU A 120 -15.14 21.54 17.78
N GLY A 121 -14.10 21.33 18.59
CA GLY A 121 -12.75 21.87 18.37
C GLY A 121 -11.72 20.89 17.80
N GLY A 122 -12.12 19.65 17.47
CA GLY A 122 -11.17 18.63 17.03
C GLY A 122 -10.67 18.84 15.59
N SER A 123 -9.41 18.44 15.37
CA SER A 123 -8.79 18.28 14.04
C SER A 123 -9.40 17.10 13.28
N ILE A 124 -9.51 17.22 11.95
CA ILE A 124 -9.86 16.07 11.12
C ILE A 124 -8.74 15.01 11.22
N GLN A 125 -9.13 13.76 11.50
CA GLN A 125 -8.20 12.66 11.72
C GLN A 125 -8.26 11.69 10.55
N ASN A 126 -7.14 11.06 10.21
CA ASN A 126 -7.09 10.03 9.17
C ASN A 126 -6.52 8.73 9.73
N ALA A 127 -7.25 7.63 9.51
CA ALA A 127 -6.81 6.28 9.88
C ALA A 127 -5.82 5.69 8.87
N VAL A 128 -5.88 6.15 7.62
CA VAL A 128 -4.99 5.72 6.53
C VAL A 128 -4.28 6.94 5.94
N ARG A 129 -3.00 6.80 5.58
CA ARG A 129 -2.22 7.90 5.01
C ARG A 129 -2.74 8.30 3.62
N PRO A 130 -2.79 9.60 3.27
CA PRO A 130 -3.26 10.04 1.97
C PRO A 130 -2.47 9.46 0.80
N SER A 131 -1.16 9.21 0.98
CA SER A 131 -0.28 8.63 -0.05
C SER A 131 -0.70 7.24 -0.53
N MET A 132 -1.51 6.50 0.25
CA MET A 132 -2.05 5.20 -0.16
C MET A 132 -3.17 5.32 -1.18
N PHE A 133 -3.92 6.43 -1.18
CA PHE A 133 -5.01 6.68 -2.14
C PHE A 133 -4.53 7.54 -3.31
N PHE A 134 -3.67 8.53 -3.02
CA PHE A 134 -3.11 9.41 -4.03
C PHE A 134 -1.83 8.78 -4.60
N ASN A 135 -2.00 7.81 -5.49
CA ASN A 135 -0.93 7.18 -6.26
C ASN A 135 -1.27 7.17 -7.77
N LEU A 136 -0.23 7.24 -8.61
CA LEU A 136 -0.43 7.34 -10.07
C LEU A 136 -1.17 6.15 -10.67
N GLU A 137 -0.94 4.96 -10.13
CA GLU A 137 -1.44 3.70 -10.68
C GLU A 137 -2.93 3.52 -10.39
N ASP A 138 -3.37 3.64 -9.13
CA ASP A 138 -4.78 3.40 -8.78
C ASP A 138 -5.70 4.55 -9.25
N MET A 139 -5.18 5.78 -9.36
CA MET A 139 -5.92 6.91 -9.93
C MET A 139 -6.13 6.80 -11.46
N GLY A 140 -5.56 5.79 -12.14
CA GLY A 140 -5.57 5.69 -13.59
C GLY A 140 -4.77 6.80 -14.29
N PHE A 141 -3.93 7.51 -13.55
CA PHE A 141 -3.09 8.60 -14.07
C PHE A 141 -1.77 8.09 -14.64
N GLY A 142 -1.45 6.81 -14.39
CA GLY A 142 -0.28 6.10 -14.86
C GLY A 142 -0.06 6.25 -16.36
N VAL A 143 1.22 6.30 -16.73
CA VAL A 143 1.66 6.36 -18.12
C VAL A 143 1.84 4.97 -18.74
N ALA A 144 1.34 3.91 -18.08
CA ALA A 144 1.55 2.51 -18.47
C ALA A 144 1.15 2.25 -19.92
N GLY A 145 0.00 2.76 -20.35
CA GLY A 145 -0.48 2.67 -21.74
C GLY A 145 0.42 3.37 -22.77
N TRP A 146 1.39 4.19 -22.36
CA TRP A 146 2.31 4.88 -23.27
C TRP A 146 3.69 4.23 -23.35
N ARG A 147 3.98 3.21 -22.52
CA ARG A 147 5.31 2.57 -22.43
C ARG A 147 5.67 1.72 -23.64
N PHE A 148 4.71 1.37 -24.49
CA PHE A 148 4.96 0.55 -25.69
C PHE A 148 5.46 1.37 -26.90
N TRP A 149 5.20 2.68 -26.95
CA TRP A 149 5.55 3.54 -28.09
C TRP A 149 7.05 3.59 -28.41
N PRO A 150 7.98 3.71 -27.42
CA PRO A 150 9.41 3.63 -27.71
C PRO A 150 9.80 2.35 -28.43
N GLY A 151 9.30 1.20 -27.97
CA GLY A 151 9.57 -0.09 -28.61
C GLY A 151 9.02 -0.13 -30.03
N LEU A 152 7.80 0.39 -30.22
CA LEU A 152 7.15 0.45 -31.53
C LEU A 152 7.95 1.26 -32.55
N PHE A 153 8.52 2.42 -32.18
CA PHE A 153 9.38 3.21 -33.08
C PHE A 153 10.62 2.44 -33.54
N VAL A 154 11.27 1.70 -32.62
CA VAL A 154 12.43 0.87 -32.96
C VAL A 154 12.02 -0.28 -33.89
N SER A 155 10.95 -0.99 -33.56
CA SER A 155 10.46 -2.11 -34.37
C SER A 155 10.05 -1.68 -35.77
N ILE A 156 9.37 -0.53 -35.90
CA ILE A 156 8.99 0.03 -37.20
C ILE A 156 10.23 0.42 -38.02
N GLY A 157 11.21 1.09 -37.39
CA GLY A 157 12.46 1.46 -38.05
C GLY A 157 13.26 0.24 -38.54
N LEU A 158 13.38 -0.80 -37.69
CA LEU A 158 14.05 -2.05 -38.01
C LEU A 158 13.33 -2.81 -39.14
N ALA A 159 12.00 -2.91 -39.09
CA ALA A 159 11.20 -3.55 -40.13
C ALA A 159 11.38 -2.83 -41.49
N ALA A 160 11.36 -1.50 -41.49
CA ALA A 160 11.57 -0.70 -42.69
C ALA A 160 12.96 -0.89 -43.29
N THR A 161 14.01 -1.00 -42.46
CA THR A 161 15.37 -1.30 -42.94
C THR A 161 15.45 -2.69 -43.55
N PHE A 162 14.87 -3.72 -42.93
CA PHE A 162 14.86 -5.07 -43.50
C PHE A 162 14.09 -5.15 -44.82
N LEU A 163 12.89 -4.56 -44.89
CA LEU A 163 12.12 -4.47 -46.12
C LEU A 163 12.88 -3.72 -47.22
N GLY A 164 13.56 -2.63 -46.85
CA GLY A 164 14.39 -1.86 -47.76
C GLY A 164 15.57 -2.66 -48.32
N LEU A 165 16.23 -3.48 -47.50
CA LEU A 165 17.32 -4.37 -47.94
C LEU A 165 16.80 -5.49 -48.86
N ILE A 166 15.64 -6.07 -48.55
CA ILE A 166 15.00 -7.07 -49.42
C ILE A 166 14.71 -6.47 -50.80
N ALA A 167 14.13 -5.27 -50.86
CA ALA A 167 13.86 -4.58 -52.12
C ALA A 167 15.15 -4.31 -52.92
N ALA A 168 16.20 -3.83 -52.26
CA ALA A 168 17.50 -3.57 -52.90
C ALA A 168 18.15 -4.84 -53.45
N LEU A 169 18.06 -5.95 -52.72
CA LEU A 169 18.58 -7.25 -53.16
C LEU A 169 17.81 -7.81 -54.36
N GLN A 170 16.50 -7.62 -54.42
CA GLN A 170 15.71 -8.03 -55.58
C GLN A 170 16.07 -7.25 -56.84
N GLU A 171 16.18 -5.92 -56.73
CA GLU A 171 16.58 -5.06 -57.84
C GLU A 171 17.99 -5.40 -58.35
N THR A 172 18.91 -5.66 -57.41
CA THR A 172 20.28 -6.08 -57.75
C THR A 172 20.27 -7.46 -58.41
N GLY A 173 19.47 -8.40 -57.90
CA GLY A 173 19.31 -9.74 -58.44
C GLY A 173 18.69 -9.76 -59.85
N GLU A 174 17.74 -8.88 -60.14
CA GLU A 174 17.19 -8.68 -61.49
C GLU A 174 18.24 -8.12 -62.45
N SER A 175 19.01 -7.11 -61.99
CA SER A 175 20.09 -6.50 -62.78
C SER A 175 21.22 -7.49 -63.11
N LEU A 176 21.56 -8.37 -62.15
CA LEU A 176 22.54 -9.45 -62.31
C LEU A 176 22.05 -10.56 -63.24
N LYS A 177 20.75 -10.87 -63.25
CA LYS A 177 20.15 -11.84 -64.19
C LYS A 177 20.10 -11.30 -65.62
N ALA A 178 20.03 -9.98 -65.78
CA ALA A 178 19.91 -9.32 -67.07
C ALA A 178 21.26 -9.09 -67.80
N GLY A 179 22.42 -9.24 -67.14
CA GLY A 179 23.70 -8.87 -67.74
C GLY A 179 24.91 -9.72 -67.32
N GLY A 180 25.63 -10.25 -68.32
CA GLY A 180 26.92 -10.94 -68.18
C GLY A 180 28.14 -10.02 -68.36
N ASP A 181 27.96 -8.70 -68.34
CA ASP A 181 28.99 -7.69 -68.57
C ASP A 181 29.54 -7.15 -67.22
N PRO A 182 30.86 -7.18 -66.95
CA PRO A 182 31.46 -6.74 -65.69
C PRO A 182 31.10 -5.30 -65.26
N ALA A 183 30.84 -4.40 -66.21
CA ALA A 183 30.48 -3.01 -65.90
C ALA A 183 29.06 -2.88 -65.28
N ILE A 184 28.12 -3.71 -65.73
CA ILE A 184 26.74 -3.75 -65.22
C ILE A 184 26.73 -4.32 -63.80
N VAL A 185 27.54 -5.36 -63.55
CA VAL A 185 27.71 -5.95 -62.22
C VAL A 185 28.28 -4.94 -61.23
N MET A 186 29.33 -4.19 -61.61
CA MET A 186 29.94 -3.19 -60.72
C MET A 186 28.98 -2.05 -60.38
N THR A 187 28.16 -1.63 -61.36
CA THR A 187 27.12 -0.60 -61.16
C THR A 187 26.04 -1.11 -60.20
N ALA A 188 25.55 -2.34 -60.40
CA ALA A 188 24.55 -2.95 -59.54
C ALA A 188 25.03 -3.12 -58.09
N LEU A 189 26.30 -3.52 -57.88
CA LEU A 189 26.89 -3.64 -56.54
C LEU A 189 27.07 -2.27 -55.85
N THR A 190 27.47 -1.25 -56.59
CA THR A 190 27.61 0.12 -56.07
C THR A 190 26.24 0.71 -55.69
N GLN A 191 25.23 0.45 -56.51
CA GLN A 191 23.85 0.84 -56.24
C GLN A 191 23.29 0.11 -55.01
N LEU A 192 23.54 -1.20 -54.86
CA LEU A 192 23.15 -1.97 -53.68
C LEU A 192 23.73 -1.34 -52.41
N LEU A 193 25.03 -1.03 -52.40
CA LEU A 193 25.70 -0.49 -51.21
C LEU A 193 25.18 0.91 -50.85
N THR A 194 24.85 1.73 -51.85
CA THR A 194 24.28 3.07 -51.67
C THR A 194 22.84 3.01 -51.18
N VAL A 195 22.02 2.12 -51.73
CA VAL A 195 20.64 1.93 -51.28
C VAL A 195 20.64 1.35 -49.87
N ALA A 196 21.46 0.33 -49.59
CA ALA A 196 21.59 -0.30 -48.27
C ALA A 196 22.01 0.72 -47.19
N SER A 197 22.99 1.58 -47.46
CA SER A 197 23.40 2.64 -46.52
C SER A 197 22.27 3.63 -46.24
N ALA A 198 21.51 4.04 -47.26
CA ALA A 198 20.34 4.89 -47.08
C ALA A 198 19.21 4.21 -46.28
N LYS A 199 19.09 2.87 -46.35
CA LYS A 199 18.08 2.12 -45.57
C LYS A 199 18.41 2.06 -44.07
N PHE A 200 19.68 2.20 -43.67
CA PHE A 200 20.04 2.29 -42.24
C PHE A 200 19.55 3.58 -41.58
N ILE A 201 19.40 4.67 -42.34
CA ILE A 201 18.88 5.94 -41.81
C ILE A 201 17.47 5.77 -41.25
N MET A 202 16.63 4.94 -41.87
CA MET A 202 15.27 4.67 -41.39
C MET A 202 15.25 4.00 -40.00
N SER A 203 16.15 3.04 -39.74
CA SER A 203 16.31 2.44 -38.41
C SER A 203 16.90 3.42 -37.41
N LEU A 204 17.89 4.22 -37.81
CA LEU A 204 18.47 5.27 -36.96
C LEU A 204 17.40 6.29 -36.53
N THR A 205 16.52 6.72 -37.43
CA THR A 205 15.42 7.62 -37.10
C THR A 205 14.44 6.97 -36.13
N GLY A 206 14.12 5.68 -36.30
CA GLY A 206 13.29 4.94 -35.33
C GLY A 206 13.90 4.90 -33.94
N LEU A 207 15.20 4.64 -33.84
CA LEU A 207 15.93 4.69 -32.57
C LEU A 207 15.92 6.10 -31.95
N LEU A 208 16.20 7.14 -32.74
CA LEU A 208 16.16 8.53 -32.25
C LEU A 208 14.77 8.93 -31.75
N CYS A 209 13.71 8.55 -32.47
CA CYS A 209 12.32 8.78 -32.04
C CYS A 209 12.02 8.04 -30.72
N SER A 210 12.50 6.80 -30.60
CA SER A 210 12.35 5.99 -29.38
C SER A 210 13.04 6.62 -28.17
N ILE A 211 14.29 7.07 -28.33
CA ILE A 211 15.07 7.74 -27.28
C ILE A 211 14.36 9.02 -26.86
N PHE A 212 13.97 9.86 -27.84
CA PHE A 212 13.30 11.12 -27.57
C PHE A 212 11.98 10.92 -26.82
N PHE A 213 11.13 9.99 -27.28
CA PHE A 213 9.87 9.69 -26.61
C PHE A 213 10.08 9.10 -25.21
N THR A 214 11.11 8.26 -25.02
CA THR A 214 11.45 7.70 -23.70
C THR A 214 11.83 8.79 -22.71
N VAL A 215 12.61 9.79 -23.15
CA VAL A 215 12.97 10.94 -22.32
C VAL A 215 11.73 11.73 -21.91
N ILE A 216 10.83 12.02 -22.86
CA ILE A 216 9.56 12.71 -22.58
C ILE A 216 8.71 11.91 -21.58
N LEU A 217 8.60 10.59 -21.77
CA LEU A 217 7.85 9.71 -20.87
C LEU A 217 8.41 9.78 -19.45
N ARG A 218 9.74 9.65 -19.28
CA ARG A 218 10.39 9.73 -17.96
C ARG A 218 10.19 11.08 -17.28
N ILE A 219 10.35 12.19 -18.01
CA ILE A 219 10.14 13.53 -17.46
C ILE A 219 8.68 13.71 -17.03
N SER A 220 7.74 13.28 -17.87
CA SER A 220 6.30 13.42 -17.60
C SER A 220 5.85 12.60 -16.39
N THR A 221 6.37 11.38 -16.23
CA THR A 221 6.11 10.56 -15.04
C THR A 221 6.59 11.27 -13.78
N ARG A 222 7.81 11.84 -13.79
CA ARG A 222 8.33 12.59 -12.65
C ARG A 222 7.47 13.79 -12.29
N ILE A 223 7.00 14.54 -13.29
CA ILE A 223 6.13 15.71 -13.07
C ILE A 223 4.81 15.30 -12.40
N LEU A 224 4.21 14.21 -12.85
CA LEU A 224 2.96 13.71 -12.28
C LEU A 224 3.17 13.14 -10.87
N ASP A 225 4.23 12.37 -10.65
CA ASP A 225 4.59 11.79 -9.36
C ASP A 225 4.82 12.89 -8.32
N GLU A 226 5.59 13.92 -8.67
CA GLU A 226 5.83 15.08 -7.81
C GLU A 226 4.54 15.85 -7.47
N ALA A 227 3.65 16.03 -8.45
CA ALA A 227 2.38 16.71 -8.23
C ALA A 227 1.46 15.93 -7.27
N ILE A 228 1.42 14.60 -7.39
CA ILE A 228 0.66 13.72 -6.50
C ILE A 228 1.27 13.71 -5.10
N ARG A 229 2.59 13.54 -4.99
CA ARG A 229 3.30 13.59 -3.69
C ARG A 229 3.06 14.91 -2.97
N THR A 230 3.12 16.03 -3.70
CA THR A 230 2.83 17.35 -3.14
C THR A 230 1.39 17.43 -2.64
N LEU A 231 0.42 16.92 -3.40
CA LEU A 231 -0.98 16.87 -2.96
C LEU A 231 -1.13 16.05 -1.68
N ALA A 232 -0.63 14.81 -1.67
CA ALA A 232 -0.71 13.91 -0.53
C ALA A 232 -0.05 14.53 0.72
N HIS A 233 1.14 15.13 0.56
CA HIS A 233 1.86 15.78 1.64
C HIS A 233 1.09 16.99 2.21
N GLU A 234 0.48 17.82 1.36
CA GLU A 234 -0.27 18.99 1.83
C GLU A 234 -1.56 18.62 2.57
N ILE A 235 -2.20 17.50 2.17
CA ILE A 235 -3.33 16.89 2.89
C ILE A 235 -2.82 16.34 4.23
N GLU A 236 -1.79 15.50 4.22
CA GLU A 236 -1.25 14.85 5.42
C GLU A 236 -0.78 15.86 6.47
N ARG A 237 -0.13 16.96 6.06
CA ARG A 237 0.31 18.03 6.98
C ARG A 237 -0.85 18.76 7.68
N ARG A 238 -2.07 18.68 7.13
CA ARG A 238 -3.28 19.34 7.65
C ARG A 238 -4.25 18.38 8.32
N MET A 239 -3.92 17.09 8.33
CA MET A 239 -4.69 16.08 9.03
C MET A 239 -3.85 15.51 10.17
N GLN A 240 -4.52 15.05 11.22
CA GLN A 240 -3.85 14.32 12.27
C GLN A 240 -3.94 12.83 11.97
N PHE A 241 -2.80 12.22 11.65
CA PHE A 241 -2.73 10.77 11.51
C PHE A 241 -2.89 10.13 12.87
N VAL A 242 -3.89 9.26 12.99
CA VAL A 242 -4.12 8.46 14.19
C VAL A 242 -3.97 7.01 13.80
N SER A 243 -2.99 6.34 14.41
CA SER A 243 -2.76 4.92 14.15
C SER A 243 -3.76 4.07 14.95
N LEU A 244 -3.94 2.81 14.54
CA LEU A 244 -4.81 1.88 15.27
C LEU A 244 -4.28 1.61 16.68
N GLU A 245 -2.97 1.63 16.86
CA GLU A 245 -2.30 1.48 18.15
C GLU A 245 -2.60 2.67 19.07
N ASP A 246 -2.56 3.90 18.55
CA ASP A 246 -2.92 5.11 19.31
C ASP A 246 -4.40 5.09 19.73
N ILE A 247 -5.30 4.65 18.84
CA ILE A 247 -6.71 4.43 19.19
C ILE A 247 -6.84 3.33 20.27
N ALA A 248 -6.09 2.23 20.15
CA ALA A 248 -6.14 1.13 21.12
C ALA A 248 -5.62 1.57 22.50
N GLU A 249 -4.56 2.38 22.55
CA GLU A 249 -4.04 2.98 23.78
C GLU A 249 -5.07 3.94 24.40
N GLN A 250 -5.68 4.82 23.59
CA GLN A 250 -6.76 5.71 24.05
C GLN A 250 -7.96 4.92 24.61
N GLN A 251 -8.33 3.81 23.97
CA GLN A 251 -9.37 2.91 24.49
C GLN A 251 -8.96 2.26 25.81
N LEU A 252 -7.72 1.77 25.93
CA LEU A 252 -7.21 1.19 27.17
C LEU A 252 -7.24 2.21 28.32
N ASN A 253 -6.76 3.43 28.06
CA ASN A 253 -6.79 4.53 29.03
C ASN A 253 -8.23 4.90 29.43
N ALA A 254 -9.16 4.94 28.49
CA ALA A 254 -10.58 5.17 28.78
C ALA A 254 -11.18 4.06 29.66
N ILE A 255 -10.83 2.79 29.43
CA ILE A 255 -11.27 1.65 30.23
C ILE A 255 -10.69 1.72 31.65
N ILE A 256 -9.40 2.07 31.79
CA ILE A 256 -8.75 2.26 33.10
C ILE A 256 -9.46 3.39 33.87
N ALA A 257 -9.69 4.54 33.24
CA ALA A 257 -10.41 5.66 33.85
C ALA A 257 -11.85 5.29 34.25
N GLN A 258 -12.56 4.53 33.41
CA GLN A 258 -13.90 4.01 33.73
C GLN A 258 -13.86 3.08 34.95
N ARG A 259 -12.83 2.22 35.05
CA ARG A 259 -12.65 1.33 36.19
C ARG A 259 -12.43 2.12 37.49
N GLU A 260 -11.56 3.12 37.49
CA GLU A 260 -11.35 3.99 38.64
C GLU A 260 -12.65 4.69 39.06
N HIS A 261 -13.42 5.19 38.08
CA HIS A 261 -14.72 5.80 38.35
C HIS A 261 -15.71 4.80 38.97
N SER A 262 -15.74 3.55 38.49
CA SER A 262 -16.58 2.49 39.05
C SER A 262 -16.17 2.10 40.48
N GLU A 263 -14.87 2.03 40.78
CA GLU A 263 -14.38 1.74 42.13
C GLU A 263 -14.72 2.87 43.10
N LYS A 264 -14.63 4.13 42.63
CA LYS A 264 -15.08 5.29 43.39
C LYS A 264 -16.59 5.24 43.65
N LEU A 265 -17.40 5.02 42.61
CA LEU A 265 -18.85 4.89 42.75
C LEU A 265 -19.23 3.79 43.75
N ASN A 266 -18.57 2.63 43.67
CA ASN A 266 -18.83 1.52 44.59
C ASN A 266 -18.50 1.89 46.05
N ARG A 267 -17.35 2.53 46.30
CA ARG A 267 -17.01 3.05 47.64
C ARG A 267 -18.03 4.07 48.14
N ASP A 268 -18.43 5.01 47.30
CA ASP A 268 -19.39 6.06 47.65
C ASP A 268 -20.76 5.44 47.98
N LEU A 269 -21.18 4.41 47.22
CA LEU A 269 -22.43 3.67 47.47
C LEU A 269 -22.38 2.87 48.78
N ILE A 270 -21.27 2.19 49.06
CA ILE A 270 -21.05 1.45 50.32
C ILE A 270 -21.10 2.41 51.51
N ALA A 271 -20.46 3.58 51.42
CA ALA A 271 -20.49 4.58 52.47
C ALA A 271 -21.92 5.11 52.71
N ALA A 272 -22.65 5.42 51.64
CA ALA A 272 -24.02 5.92 51.71
C ALA A 272 -25.02 4.91 52.31
N ILE A 273 -24.76 3.60 52.18
CA ILE A 273 -25.61 2.52 52.72
C ILE A 273 -25.20 2.12 54.16
N SER A 274 -23.90 2.15 54.47
CA SER A 274 -23.34 1.72 55.76
C SER A 274 -23.76 2.63 56.93
N GLU A 275 -23.69 3.94 56.74
CA GLU A 275 -23.93 4.92 57.82
C GLU A 275 -25.38 4.90 58.36
N PRO A 276 -26.43 4.85 57.52
CA PRO A 276 -27.81 4.73 57.98
C PRO A 276 -28.08 3.39 58.68
N LEU A 277 -27.51 2.29 58.18
CA LEU A 277 -27.69 0.96 58.77
C LEU A 277 -27.09 0.86 60.18
N GLN A 278 -25.89 1.41 60.41
CA GLN A 278 -25.28 1.41 61.74
C GLN A 278 -26.08 2.24 62.76
N LYS A 279 -26.59 3.41 62.37
CA LYS A 279 -27.44 4.25 63.24
C LYS A 279 -28.74 3.56 63.62
N ALA A 280 -29.38 2.85 62.68
CA ALA A 280 -30.61 2.12 62.94
C ALA A 280 -30.41 0.99 63.98
N VAL A 281 -29.34 0.21 63.84
CA VAL A 281 -29.03 -0.92 64.75
C VAL A 281 -28.67 -0.44 66.16
N GLY A 282 -27.92 0.66 66.30
CA GLY A 282 -27.52 1.18 67.62
C GLY A 282 -28.69 1.71 68.47
N SER A 283 -29.69 2.34 67.84
CA SER A 283 -30.83 2.92 68.55
C SER A 283 -31.78 1.88 69.18
N SER A 284 -31.91 0.72 68.53
CA SER A 284 -32.85 -0.34 68.95
C SER A 284 -32.42 -1.04 70.25
N ALA A 285 -31.12 -1.13 70.53
CA ALA A 285 -30.60 -1.78 71.74
C ALA A 285 -30.85 -0.95 73.02
N GLN A 286 -30.89 0.37 72.90
CA GLN A 286 -30.99 1.28 74.05
C GLN A 286 -32.43 1.44 74.56
N GLN A 287 -33.41 1.40 73.66
CA GLN A 287 -34.83 1.46 73.99
C GLN A 287 -35.33 0.23 74.78
N VAL A 288 -34.73 -0.94 74.56
CA VAL A 288 -35.11 -2.18 75.27
C VAL A 288 -34.59 -2.18 76.72
N GLY A 289 -33.44 -1.56 76.99
CA GLY A 289 -32.84 -1.51 78.32
C GLY A 289 -33.56 -0.61 79.33
N GLU A 290 -34.15 0.50 78.86
CA GLU A 290 -34.87 1.44 79.73
C GLU A 290 -36.22 0.88 80.21
N MET A 291 -36.88 0.08 79.37
CA MET A 291 -38.19 -0.52 79.67
C MET A 291 -38.12 -1.55 80.81
N VAL A 292 -37.01 -2.29 80.90
CA VAL A 292 -36.79 -3.31 81.94
C VAL A 292 -36.50 -2.68 83.31
N LYS A 293 -35.87 -1.50 83.34
CA LYS A 293 -35.49 -0.80 84.59
C LYS A 293 -36.68 -0.14 85.29
N GLY A 294 -37.68 0.31 84.54
CA GLY A 294 -38.89 0.92 85.09
C GLY A 294 -39.82 -0.04 85.83
N LEU A 295 -39.73 -1.34 85.54
CA LEU A 295 -40.65 -2.36 86.09
C LEU A 295 -40.30 -2.80 87.52
N ALA A 296 -39.08 -2.55 87.99
CA ALA A 296 -38.60 -3.01 89.30
C ALA A 296 -38.95 -2.10 90.49
N GLY A 297 -39.48 -0.90 90.26
CA GLY A 297 -39.52 0.17 91.26
C GLY A 297 -40.82 0.40 92.04
N SER A 298 -41.98 -0.10 91.63
CA SER A 298 -43.26 0.45 92.11
C SER A 298 -44.35 -0.58 92.48
N LEU A 299 -44.01 -1.63 93.23
CA LEU A 299 -44.97 -2.70 93.56
C LEU A 299 -45.75 -2.54 94.88
N THR A 300 -45.41 -1.61 95.79
CA THR A 300 -45.97 -1.67 97.16
C THR A 300 -47.03 -0.61 97.52
N ASP A 301 -47.03 0.59 96.93
CA ASP A 301 -48.03 1.64 97.29
C ASP A 301 -49.07 1.94 96.20
N GLY A 302 -48.97 1.29 95.04
CA GLY A 302 -49.72 1.68 93.85
C GLY A 302 -51.11 1.06 93.70
N LEU A 303 -51.50 0.00 94.41
CA LEU A 303 -52.56 -0.91 93.92
C LEU A 303 -53.96 -0.28 93.80
N VAL A 304 -54.32 0.70 94.66
CA VAL A 304 -55.65 1.35 94.63
C VAL A 304 -55.67 2.55 93.67
N ALA A 305 -54.58 3.32 93.58
CA ALA A 305 -54.42 4.35 92.54
C ALA A 305 -54.23 3.71 91.15
N ALA A 306 -53.59 2.55 91.09
CA ALA A 306 -53.36 1.76 89.90
C ALA A 306 -54.67 1.25 89.32
N MET A 307 -55.70 0.90 90.08
CA MET A 307 -56.96 0.45 89.46
C MET A 307 -57.68 1.57 88.67
N THR A 308 -57.61 2.81 89.16
CA THR A 308 -58.20 3.98 88.50
C THR A 308 -57.33 4.47 87.34
N ILE A 309 -56.01 4.58 87.57
CA ILE A 309 -55.03 4.96 86.54
C ILE A 309 -54.90 3.86 85.47
N THR A 310 -55.08 2.58 85.81
CA THR A 310 -55.09 1.48 84.85
C THR A 310 -56.33 1.55 83.98
N SER A 311 -57.50 1.93 84.49
CA SER A 311 -58.67 2.15 83.61
C SER A 311 -58.43 3.28 82.61
N ASP A 312 -57.95 4.45 83.08
CA ASP A 312 -57.64 5.58 82.19
C ASP A 312 -56.49 5.26 81.21
N ARG A 313 -55.49 4.50 81.66
CA ARG A 313 -54.39 4.02 80.80
C ARG A 313 -54.83 2.91 79.86
N LEU A 314 -55.80 2.08 80.22
CA LEU A 314 -56.34 1.04 79.34
C LEU A 314 -57.19 1.67 78.24
N ASP A 315 -57.95 2.73 78.54
CA ASP A 315 -58.68 3.50 77.53
C ASP A 315 -57.72 4.27 76.61
N ALA A 316 -56.69 4.93 77.16
CA ALA A 316 -55.66 5.59 76.36
C ALA A 316 -54.80 4.59 75.56
N ALA A 317 -54.51 3.41 76.11
CA ALA A 317 -53.82 2.33 75.41
C ALA A 317 -54.71 1.72 74.34
N SER A 318 -56.01 1.58 74.57
CA SER A 318 -56.99 1.11 73.58
C SER A 318 -57.10 2.09 72.41
N GLY A 319 -57.13 3.40 72.68
CA GLY A 319 -57.07 4.44 71.65
C GLY A 319 -55.75 4.45 70.87
N LYS A 320 -54.61 4.28 71.57
CA LYS A 320 -53.30 4.14 70.91
C LYS A 320 -53.14 2.83 70.14
N LEU A 321 -53.72 1.74 70.61
CA LEU A 321 -53.73 0.44 69.92
C LEU A 321 -54.64 0.49 68.69
N ALA A 322 -55.76 1.21 68.75
CA ALA A 322 -56.60 1.49 67.58
C ALA A 322 -55.85 2.35 66.54
N GLY A 323 -55.13 3.39 66.99
CA GLY A 323 -54.22 4.17 66.14
C GLY A 323 -53.11 3.33 65.54
N LEU A 324 -52.43 2.51 66.36
CA LEU A 324 -51.37 1.61 65.93
C LEU A 324 -51.89 0.57 64.94
N ALA A 325 -53.09 0.02 65.13
CA ALA A 325 -53.71 -0.90 64.18
C ALA A 325 -53.99 -0.23 62.82
N THR A 326 -54.34 1.06 62.84
CA THR A 326 -54.55 1.86 61.64
C THR A 326 -53.23 2.13 60.93
N ASP A 327 -52.20 2.57 61.67
CA ASP A 327 -50.85 2.81 61.16
C ASP A 327 -50.20 1.52 60.63
N LEU A 328 -50.44 0.39 61.29
CA LEU A 328 -49.94 -0.92 60.86
C LEU A 328 -50.64 -1.38 59.57
N SER A 329 -51.94 -1.07 59.43
CA SER A 329 -52.69 -1.36 58.20
C SER A 329 -52.19 -0.51 57.04
N GLU A 330 -51.92 0.79 57.27
CA GLU A 330 -51.37 1.69 56.25
C GLU A 330 -49.92 1.32 55.88
N ALA A 331 -49.11 0.94 56.86
CA ALA A 331 -47.76 0.45 56.63
C ALA A 331 -47.76 -0.88 55.85
N ALA A 332 -48.68 -1.79 56.15
CA ALA A 332 -48.84 -3.05 55.42
C ALA A 332 -49.25 -2.82 53.95
N GLU A 333 -50.13 -1.85 53.69
CA GLU A 333 -50.51 -1.45 52.33
C GLU A 333 -49.32 -0.87 51.55
N ARG A 334 -48.55 0.03 52.15
CA ARG A 334 -47.34 0.59 51.54
C ARG A 334 -46.28 -0.47 51.30
N PHE A 335 -46.16 -1.43 52.22
CA PHE A 335 -45.21 -2.54 52.08
C PHE A 335 -45.63 -3.50 50.96
N ALA A 336 -46.93 -3.79 50.83
CA ALA A 336 -47.46 -4.58 49.73
C ALA A 336 -47.17 -3.91 48.38
N ALA A 337 -47.40 -2.60 48.26
CA ALA A 337 -47.09 -1.84 47.05
C ALA A 337 -45.58 -1.81 46.73
N ALA A 338 -44.72 -1.67 47.75
CA ALA A 338 -43.27 -1.71 47.57
C ALA A 338 -42.76 -3.11 47.17
N ALA A 339 -43.35 -4.16 47.74
CA ALA A 339 -43.03 -5.54 47.40
C ALA A 339 -43.45 -5.87 45.96
N GLU A 340 -44.62 -5.39 45.51
CA GLU A 340 -45.09 -5.54 44.13
C GLU A 340 -44.19 -4.81 43.13
N SER A 341 -43.81 -3.56 43.42
CA SER A 341 -42.85 -2.82 42.59
C SER A 341 -41.48 -3.49 42.52
N THR A 342 -41.03 -4.12 43.62
CA THR A 342 -39.76 -4.85 43.66
C THR A 342 -39.84 -6.13 42.84
N ALA A 343 -40.95 -6.87 42.92
CA ALA A 343 -41.17 -8.07 42.12
C ALA A 343 -41.16 -7.76 40.60
N ILE A 344 -41.78 -6.65 40.18
CA ILE A 344 -41.74 -6.18 38.79
C ILE A 344 -40.31 -5.79 38.38
N GLY A 345 -39.56 -5.09 39.24
CA GLY A 345 -38.17 -4.74 38.99
C GLY A 345 -37.25 -5.95 38.86
N LEU A 346 -37.48 -6.98 39.68
CA LEU A 346 -36.72 -8.23 39.66
C LEU A 346 -37.00 -9.08 38.40
N ASP A 347 -38.25 -9.12 37.93
CA ASP A 347 -38.61 -9.75 36.65
C ASP A 347 -37.91 -9.05 35.47
N GLY A 348 -37.89 -7.72 35.48
CA GLY A 348 -37.18 -6.91 34.48
C GLY A 348 -35.66 -7.13 34.48
N ALA A 349 -35.05 -7.28 35.67
CA ALA A 349 -33.63 -7.59 35.81
C ALA A 349 -33.31 -9.01 35.31
N SER A 350 -34.18 -9.99 35.62
CA SER A 350 -34.05 -11.37 35.16
C SER A 350 -34.05 -11.46 33.63
N LYS A 351 -35.01 -10.81 32.96
CA LYS A 351 -35.07 -10.74 31.48
C LYS A 351 -33.83 -10.08 30.86
N ARG A 352 -33.29 -9.04 31.50
CA ARG A 352 -32.06 -8.39 31.01
C ARG A 352 -30.84 -9.30 31.18
N LEU A 353 -30.74 -10.02 32.29
CA LEU A 353 -29.67 -11.00 32.51
C LEU A 353 -29.75 -12.15 31.51
N GLU A 354 -30.95 -12.60 31.15
CA GLU A 354 -31.16 -13.60 30.11
C GLU A 354 -30.65 -13.13 28.73
N ILE A 355 -30.99 -11.89 28.34
CA ILE A 355 -30.48 -11.28 27.10
C ILE A 355 -28.96 -11.11 27.11
N VAL A 356 -28.38 -10.69 28.23
CA VAL A 356 -26.92 -10.55 28.38
C VAL A 356 -26.23 -11.92 28.32
N SER A 357 -26.81 -12.94 28.94
CA SER A 357 -26.30 -14.32 28.89
C SER A 357 -26.33 -14.89 27.47
N ASP A 358 -27.41 -14.65 26.73
CA ASP A 358 -27.54 -15.08 25.32
C ASP A 358 -26.52 -14.37 24.41
N ASN A 359 -26.31 -13.07 24.62
CA ASN A 359 -25.28 -12.32 23.90
C ASN A 359 -23.85 -12.76 24.25
N LEU A 360 -23.56 -13.07 25.51
CA LEU A 360 -22.27 -13.63 25.94
C LEU A 360 -22.03 -15.01 25.34
N SER A 361 -23.06 -15.86 25.25
CA SER A 361 -22.98 -17.16 24.60
C SER A 361 -22.67 -17.03 23.10
N LYS A 362 -23.37 -16.12 22.41
CA LYS A 362 -23.12 -15.80 20.99
C LYS A 362 -21.71 -15.24 20.76
N ALA A 363 -21.24 -14.33 21.62
CA ALA A 363 -19.90 -13.79 21.55
C ALA A 363 -18.83 -14.86 21.80
N GLY A 364 -19.04 -15.75 22.78
CA GLY A 364 -18.15 -16.88 23.05
C GLY A 364 -18.05 -17.86 21.87
N ASN A 365 -19.18 -18.19 21.24
CA ASN A 365 -19.20 -19.02 20.03
C ASN A 365 -18.56 -18.30 18.82
N GLY A 366 -18.78 -17.00 18.66
CA GLY A 366 -18.14 -16.20 17.62
C GLY A 366 -16.61 -16.16 17.78
N LEU A 367 -16.12 -15.98 19.01
CA LEU A 367 -14.70 -15.98 19.32
C LEU A 367 -14.06 -17.36 19.11
N ALA A 368 -14.74 -18.43 19.52
CA ALA A 368 -14.30 -19.80 19.28
C ALA A 368 -14.22 -20.11 17.78
N SER A 369 -15.20 -19.64 17.00
CA SER A 369 -15.22 -19.81 15.53
C SER A 369 -14.17 -18.97 14.80
N ALA A 370 -13.70 -17.87 15.40
CA ALA A 370 -12.66 -17.01 14.83
C ALA A 370 -11.23 -17.49 15.18
N ALA A 371 -11.06 -18.25 16.26
CA ALA A 371 -9.75 -18.74 16.70
C ALA A 371 -9.11 -19.74 15.72
N GLU A 372 -9.90 -20.62 15.13
CA GLU A 372 -9.42 -21.65 14.20
C GLU A 372 -8.92 -21.06 12.85
N PRO A 373 -9.64 -20.13 12.19
CA PRO A 373 -9.12 -19.42 11.02
C PRO A 373 -7.84 -18.64 11.30
N ILE A 374 -7.72 -18.02 12.49
CA ILE A 374 -6.52 -17.26 12.89
C ILE A 374 -5.32 -18.20 13.07
N ALA A 375 -5.51 -19.38 13.68
CA ALA A 375 -4.46 -20.39 13.81
C ALA A 375 -3.99 -20.89 12.43
N ILE A 376 -4.92 -21.20 11.52
CA ILE A 376 -4.60 -21.63 10.15
C ILE A 376 -3.89 -20.52 9.37
N ALA A 377 -4.31 -19.25 9.54
CA ALA A 377 -3.65 -18.12 8.92
C ALA A 377 -2.20 -17.95 9.44
N ALA A 378 -1.98 -18.08 10.75
CA ALA A 378 -0.66 -18.02 11.35
C ALA A 378 0.27 -19.14 10.84
N GLU A 379 -0.25 -20.36 10.72
CA GLU A 379 0.49 -21.50 10.17
C GLU A 379 0.89 -21.29 8.70
N ARG A 380 -0.05 -20.81 7.86
CA ARG A 380 0.24 -20.46 6.46
C ARG A 380 1.25 -19.31 6.33
N THR A 381 1.18 -18.32 7.22
CA THR A 381 2.17 -17.24 7.26
C THR A 381 3.55 -17.76 7.62
N ALA A 382 3.65 -18.69 8.57
CA ALA A 382 4.92 -19.33 8.93
C ALA A 382 5.51 -20.13 7.76
N GLU A 383 4.71 -20.95 7.07
CA GLU A 383 5.14 -21.68 5.86
C GLU A 383 5.61 -20.72 4.76
N THR A 384 4.84 -19.67 4.47
CA THR A 384 5.18 -18.70 3.43
C THR A 384 6.49 -17.97 3.77
N THR A 385 6.68 -17.62 5.05
CA THR A 385 7.93 -16.98 5.53
C THR A 385 9.12 -17.92 5.35
N GLN A 386 8.96 -19.22 5.61
CA GLN A 386 10.01 -20.21 5.42
C GLN A 386 10.36 -20.43 3.93
N GLN A 387 9.35 -20.41 3.05
CA GLN A 387 9.56 -20.48 1.61
C GLN A 387 10.29 -19.24 1.08
N ILE A 388 9.90 -18.05 1.53
CA ILE A 388 10.58 -16.78 1.18
C ILE A 388 12.03 -16.79 1.66
N ALA A 389 12.29 -17.26 2.88
CA ALA A 389 13.65 -17.38 3.41
C ALA A 389 14.52 -18.31 2.54
N THR A 390 13.96 -19.44 2.11
CA THR A 390 14.67 -20.41 1.26
C THR A 390 14.94 -19.85 -0.14
N ALA A 391 13.94 -19.24 -0.78
CA ALA A 391 14.10 -18.61 -2.09
C ALA A 391 15.09 -17.43 -2.05
N SER A 392 15.14 -16.70 -0.94
CA SER A 392 16.11 -15.61 -0.74
C SER A 392 17.54 -16.13 -0.65
N ILE A 393 17.78 -17.28 -0.03
CA ILE A 393 19.10 -17.92 0.04
C ILE A 393 19.55 -18.36 -1.36
N GLU A 394 18.67 -19.00 -2.15
CA GLU A 394 18.97 -19.41 -3.53
C GLU A 394 19.28 -18.22 -4.44
N MET A 395 18.54 -17.11 -4.28
CA MET A 395 18.78 -15.87 -5.03
C MET A 395 20.13 -15.24 -4.67
N VAL A 396 20.50 -15.25 -3.38
CA VAL A 396 21.80 -14.78 -2.87
C VAL A 396 22.94 -15.62 -3.45
N ASP A 397 22.81 -16.95 -3.46
CA ASP A 397 23.84 -17.85 -4.00
C ASP A 397 23.99 -17.73 -5.53
N SER A 398 22.87 -17.56 -6.23
CA SER A 398 22.86 -17.28 -7.67
C SER A 398 23.52 -15.94 -8.01
N ALA A 399 23.23 -14.90 -7.23
CA ALA A 399 23.87 -13.58 -7.38
C ALA A 399 25.38 -13.66 -7.11
N ARG A 400 25.79 -14.40 -6.08
CA ARG A 400 27.21 -14.62 -5.76
C ARG A 400 27.95 -15.31 -6.92
N THR A 401 27.33 -16.33 -7.52
CA THR A 401 27.89 -17.07 -8.65
C THR A 401 27.99 -16.21 -9.91
N ALA A 402 26.96 -15.42 -10.22
CA ALA A 402 26.96 -14.49 -11.35
C ALA A 402 28.05 -13.42 -11.21
N LEU A 403 28.21 -12.85 -10.02
CA LEU A 403 29.26 -11.86 -9.72
C LEU A 403 30.67 -12.44 -9.83
N ALA A 404 30.87 -13.70 -9.39
CA ALA A 404 32.15 -14.38 -9.56
C ALA A 404 32.49 -14.59 -11.05
N SER A 405 31.50 -14.99 -11.86
CA SER A 405 31.67 -15.13 -13.31
C SER A 405 31.97 -13.78 -13.99
N GLU A 406 31.33 -12.69 -13.59
CA GLU A 406 31.57 -11.36 -14.15
C GLU A 406 32.99 -10.89 -13.83
N LYS A 407 33.47 -11.12 -12.60
CA LYS A 407 34.85 -10.85 -12.21
C LYS A 407 35.87 -11.56 -13.10
N ASP A 408 35.67 -12.85 -13.37
CA ASP A 408 36.57 -13.62 -14.22
C ASP A 408 36.60 -13.08 -15.66
N VAL A 409 35.44 -12.65 -16.19
CA VAL A 409 35.36 -12.02 -17.52
C VAL A 409 36.13 -10.68 -17.55
N VAL A 410 35.96 -9.84 -16.53
CA VAL A 410 36.65 -8.53 -16.45
C VAL A 410 38.16 -8.71 -16.32
N ILE A 411 38.63 -9.63 -15.48
CA ILE A 411 40.06 -9.93 -15.32
C ILE A 411 40.65 -10.48 -16.61
N ASN A 412 39.96 -11.42 -17.27
CA ASN A 412 40.41 -11.96 -18.55
C ASN A 412 40.47 -10.89 -19.65
N ALA A 413 39.46 -10.03 -19.75
CA ALA A 413 39.47 -8.91 -20.69
C ALA A 413 40.64 -7.94 -20.43
N ALA A 414 40.90 -7.61 -19.16
CA ALA A 414 42.03 -6.76 -18.77
C ALA A 414 43.39 -7.39 -19.11
N ASN A 415 43.53 -8.71 -18.93
CA ASN A 415 44.75 -9.45 -19.31
C ASN A 415 44.95 -9.45 -20.83
N VAL A 416 43.90 -9.67 -21.62
CA VAL A 416 43.96 -9.62 -23.09
C VAL A 416 44.36 -8.23 -23.59
N ILE A 417 43.81 -7.17 -23.00
CA ILE A 417 44.19 -5.78 -23.32
C ILE A 417 45.68 -5.57 -23.00
N ARG A 418 46.15 -6.03 -21.83
CA ARG A 418 47.56 -5.94 -21.42
C ARG A 418 48.49 -6.65 -22.39
N ASP A 419 48.12 -7.85 -22.85
CA ASP A 419 48.92 -8.63 -23.81
C ASP A 419 48.93 -7.98 -25.21
N GLN A 420 47.80 -7.42 -25.65
CA GLN A 420 47.73 -6.66 -26.90
C GLN A 420 48.64 -5.43 -26.85
N ILE A 421 48.64 -4.69 -25.74
CA ILE A 421 49.51 -3.52 -25.54
C ILE A 421 50.98 -3.92 -25.60
N LYS A 422 51.40 -4.98 -24.89
CA LYS A 422 52.78 -5.50 -24.99
C LYS A 422 53.17 -5.89 -26.41
N SER A 423 52.26 -6.54 -27.15
CA SER A 423 52.50 -6.92 -28.56
C SER A 423 52.60 -5.71 -29.49
N PHE A 424 51.94 -4.61 -29.15
CA PHE A 424 51.98 -3.35 -29.90
C PHE A 424 53.21 -2.53 -29.53
N GLU A 425 53.63 -2.53 -28.27
CA GLU A 425 54.86 -1.90 -27.79
C GLU A 425 56.09 -2.48 -28.49
N ALA A 426 56.17 -3.80 -28.57
CA ALA A 426 57.23 -4.51 -29.29
C ALA A 426 57.27 -4.17 -30.79
N ARG A 427 56.13 -3.84 -31.40
CA ARG A 427 56.03 -3.37 -32.80
C ARG A 427 56.33 -1.89 -32.96
N ALA A 428 56.00 -1.06 -31.97
CA ALA A 428 56.25 0.38 -31.96
C ALA A 428 57.74 0.70 -31.74
N LEU A 429 58.47 -0.11 -30.97
CA LEU A 429 59.94 -0.07 -30.84
C LEU A 429 60.69 -0.19 -32.19
N ALA A 430 60.03 -0.65 -33.25
CA ALA A 430 60.59 -0.71 -34.60
C ALA A 430 60.41 0.60 -35.41
N TYR A 431 59.71 1.61 -34.89
CA TYR A 431 59.46 2.90 -35.54
C TYR A 431 59.86 4.08 -34.63
N ASP A 432 60.39 5.15 -35.24
CA ASP A 432 61.09 6.30 -34.64
C ASP A 432 60.65 6.77 -33.22
N GLY A 433 61.63 7.12 -32.38
CA GLY A 433 61.55 7.25 -30.91
C GLY A 433 60.61 8.32 -30.30
N GLN A 434 59.84 9.08 -31.08
CA GLN A 434 58.75 9.92 -30.54
C GLN A 434 57.47 9.11 -30.27
N LEU A 435 57.21 8.07 -31.07
CA LEU A 435 56.13 7.12 -30.83
C LEU A 435 56.38 6.30 -29.56
N GLU A 436 57.65 5.96 -29.28
CA GLU A 436 58.03 5.22 -28.06
C GLU A 436 57.66 6.00 -26.77
N LYS A 437 57.94 7.31 -26.71
CA LYS A 437 57.62 8.13 -25.53
C LYS A 437 56.12 8.29 -25.30
N ALA A 438 55.36 8.59 -26.36
CA ALA A 438 53.90 8.70 -26.26
C ALA A 438 53.27 7.35 -25.86
N PHE A 439 53.82 6.25 -26.38
CA PHE A 439 53.34 4.91 -26.08
C PHE A 439 53.67 4.47 -24.65
N ARG A 440 54.87 4.77 -24.13
CA ARG A 440 55.20 4.51 -22.72
C ARG A 440 54.24 5.23 -21.78
N SER A 441 53.94 6.50 -22.05
CA SER A 441 52.97 7.27 -21.26
C SER A 441 51.58 6.64 -21.31
N PHE A 442 51.13 6.20 -22.50
CA PHE A 442 49.84 5.53 -22.68
C PHE A 442 49.80 4.15 -22.00
N SER A 443 50.90 3.38 -22.03
CA SER A 443 51.03 2.08 -21.38
C SER A 443 51.00 2.20 -19.86
N GLU A 444 51.65 3.23 -19.31
CA GLU A 444 51.58 3.58 -17.88
C GLU A 444 50.15 3.95 -17.47
N GLU A 445 49.48 4.77 -18.27
CA GLU A 445 48.12 5.22 -17.99
C GLU A 445 47.09 4.08 -18.07
N ILE A 446 47.23 3.17 -19.04
CA ILE A 446 46.39 1.96 -19.09
C ILE A 446 46.71 1.02 -17.92
N THR A 447 47.98 0.83 -17.57
CA THR A 447 48.36 -0.02 -16.42
C THR A 447 47.76 0.53 -15.12
N ARG A 448 47.75 1.86 -14.98
CA ARG A 448 47.07 2.55 -13.89
C ARG A 448 45.56 2.35 -13.93
N SER A 449 44.90 2.57 -15.06
CA SER A 449 43.44 2.36 -15.19
C SER A 449 43.02 0.91 -14.95
N ILE A 450 43.80 -0.07 -15.41
CA ILE A 450 43.55 -1.48 -15.11
C ILE A 450 43.67 -1.74 -13.61
N SER A 451 44.68 -1.17 -12.94
CA SER A 451 44.85 -1.31 -11.49
C SER A 451 43.72 -0.62 -10.72
N GLU A 452 43.23 0.52 -11.20
CA GLU A 452 42.07 1.22 -10.62
C GLU A 452 40.78 0.41 -10.80
N VAL A 453 40.56 -0.21 -11.97
CA VAL A 453 39.41 -1.10 -12.23
C VAL A 453 39.50 -2.37 -11.38
N GLU A 454 40.68 -2.97 -11.24
CA GLU A 454 40.91 -4.16 -10.41
C GLU A 454 40.66 -3.85 -8.93
N ASN A 455 41.16 -2.72 -8.43
CA ASN A 455 40.90 -2.25 -7.07
C ASN A 455 39.41 -1.91 -6.86
N HIS A 456 38.76 -1.26 -7.83
CA HIS A 456 37.34 -0.96 -7.74
C HIS A 456 36.50 -2.25 -7.73
N SER A 457 36.80 -3.21 -8.62
CA SER A 457 36.13 -4.52 -8.66
C SER A 457 36.30 -5.30 -7.35
N ASN A 458 37.51 -5.33 -6.79
CA ASN A 458 37.76 -5.99 -5.51
C ASN A 458 37.04 -5.31 -4.34
N ASN A 459 36.97 -3.97 -4.32
CA ASN A 459 36.28 -3.22 -3.27
C ASN A 459 34.76 -3.38 -3.36
N VAL A 460 34.20 -3.31 -4.56
CA VAL A 460 32.79 -3.58 -4.84
C VAL A 460 32.41 -5.00 -4.42
N HIS A 461 33.26 -5.99 -4.72
CA HIS A 461 33.03 -7.37 -4.31
C HIS A 461 33.09 -7.55 -2.78
N GLY A 462 33.99 -6.85 -2.09
CA GLY A 462 34.05 -6.85 -0.63
C GLY A 462 32.79 -6.29 0.02
N GLN A 463 32.32 -5.13 -0.46
CA GLN A 463 31.08 -4.52 0.05
C GLN A 463 29.85 -5.39 -0.22
N TYR A 464 29.78 -6.06 -1.37
CA TYR A 464 28.69 -6.99 -1.67
C TYR A 464 28.76 -8.26 -0.83
N ALA A 465 29.94 -8.81 -0.59
CA ALA A 465 30.11 -9.96 0.29
C ALA A 465 29.65 -9.66 1.73
N ASP A 466 29.97 -8.47 2.25
CA ASP A 466 29.52 -8.00 3.56
C ASP A 466 27.98 -7.79 3.60
N ALA A 467 27.41 -7.21 2.54
CA ALA A 467 25.96 -7.04 2.43
C ALA A 467 25.22 -8.39 2.33
N LEU A 468 25.78 -9.35 1.58
CA LEU A 468 25.28 -10.72 1.48
C LEU A 468 25.35 -11.46 2.81
N ALA A 469 26.46 -11.33 3.56
CA ALA A 469 26.59 -11.91 4.90
C ALA A 469 25.57 -11.32 5.89
N THR A 470 25.32 -10.01 5.79
CA THR A 470 24.29 -9.34 6.60
C THR A 470 22.89 -9.85 6.28
N LEU A 471 22.54 -9.98 5.00
CA LEU A 471 21.26 -10.55 4.56
C LEU A 471 21.12 -12.00 5.00
N GLN A 472 22.16 -12.81 4.88
CA GLN A 472 22.17 -14.20 5.32
C GLN A 472 21.93 -14.32 6.83
N SER A 473 22.54 -13.44 7.64
CA SER A 473 22.31 -13.38 9.09
C SER A 473 20.87 -12.98 9.43
N VAL A 474 20.28 -12.01 8.73
CA VAL A 474 18.88 -11.62 8.92
C VAL A 474 17.93 -12.78 8.57
N ILE A 475 18.23 -13.52 7.51
CA ILE A 475 17.44 -14.69 7.09
C ILE A 475 17.56 -15.85 8.09
N GLU A 476 18.75 -16.13 8.63
CA GLU A 476 18.94 -17.15 9.67
C GLU A 476 18.19 -16.79 10.96
N ASN A 477 18.21 -15.52 11.36
CA ASN A 477 17.45 -15.02 12.52
C ASN A 477 15.93 -15.09 12.30
N ALA A 478 15.45 -14.96 11.05
CA ALA A 478 14.04 -15.13 10.72
C ALA A 478 13.61 -16.62 10.78
N LYS A 479 14.53 -17.54 10.46
CA LYS A 479 14.28 -18.99 10.48
C LYS A 479 14.18 -19.56 11.91
N THR A 480 14.81 -18.92 12.89
CA THR A 480 14.76 -19.32 14.32
C THR A 480 13.51 -18.82 15.05
N PHE A 481 12.65 -18.02 14.39
CA PHE A 481 11.40 -17.56 14.98
C PHE A 481 10.38 -18.72 15.07
N GLN A 482 10.27 -19.34 16.24
CA GLN A 482 9.15 -20.23 16.57
C GLN A 482 8.08 -19.43 17.33
N PRO A 483 6.84 -19.31 16.82
CA PRO A 483 5.76 -18.72 17.58
C PRO A 483 5.46 -19.60 18.80
N GLU A 484 5.61 -19.05 20.00
CA GLU A 484 5.35 -19.71 21.26
C GLU A 484 3.82 -19.86 21.46
N SER A 485 3.22 -20.82 20.76
CA SER A 485 1.83 -21.22 20.95
C SER A 485 1.74 -22.68 21.36
N ALA A 486 2.41 -23.04 22.45
CA ALA A 486 2.14 -24.29 23.17
C ALA A 486 1.21 -23.98 24.34
N ARG A 487 -0.08 -24.34 24.20
CA ARG A 487 -1.05 -24.34 25.30
C ARG A 487 -0.51 -25.20 26.47
N PRO A 488 -0.56 -24.74 27.73
CA PRO A 488 -0.40 -25.64 28.85
C PRO A 488 -1.57 -26.63 28.85
N ILE A 489 -1.25 -27.91 28.83
CA ILE A 489 -2.24 -28.98 29.00
C ILE A 489 -2.69 -28.90 30.47
N ALA A 490 -3.97 -28.61 30.70
CA ALA A 490 -4.64 -28.73 32.00
C ALA A 490 -5.76 -29.75 31.88
#